data_AF-A0A8B9V5P3-F1
#
_entry.id   AF-A0A8B9V5P3-F1
#
_cell.length_a   1.000
_cell.length_b   1.000
_cell.length_c   1.000
_cell.angle_alpha   90.00
_cell.angle_beta   90.00
_cell.angle_gamma   90.00
#
_symmetry.space_group_name_H-M   'P 1'
#
loop_
_entity.id
_entity.type
_entity.pdbx_description
1 polymer ?
#
loop_
_entity_poly.entity_id
_entity_poly.type
_entity_poly.pdbx_seq_one_letter_code
_entity_poly.pdbx_strand_id
1 'polypeptide(L)'
;MPSIFQYRNSQELPALTGLSADLSSVCLSSLSRTSAYAPNLPGCIPAAGSLLLHHDQPCAVCQDLLLFRVLRSSQGRRNLSLHTSGHLQCPLFPKLLELGKLAPLDSYVTSFLQAVIQETDIWWTDVKKAISEFEKDIVSTISNKKGSIIASEKLLRYLEEKNHQRDLMKEKLRLENSFLKGYKKKLQQQLRQKEQMGDTLRGVHSQQLQVTKEQYEEKIEQKNEELQQLKLTLGKTVQILNFRKKKLQNTMETSTSLMKDISQRMELLEKIERETTLVEEQRAKAKSLDRWLQKQLSDYSTPPVMSYVQTAMAVTDLEKSIKAWQRRAEIAEVSEAELDACGT
;
A
#
# COMPACT_ATOMS: atom_id res chain seq x y z
N MET A 1 -6.17 28.98 42.69
CA MET A 1 -6.83 27.75 43.14
C MET A 1 -7.96 27.41 42.18
N PRO A 2 -7.83 26.40 41.30
CA PRO A 2 -6.63 25.85 40.64
C PRO A 2 -6.71 26.14 39.10
N SER A 3 -5.68 26.63 38.39
CA SER A 3 -4.39 25.99 38.00
C SER A 3 -4.62 24.54 37.53
N ILE A 4 -4.35 24.12 36.29
CA ILE A 4 -3.00 23.88 35.76
C ILE A 4 -3.13 23.72 34.23
N PHE A 5 -2.47 24.60 33.48
CA PHE A 5 -1.93 24.29 32.16
C PHE A 5 -0.59 23.59 32.40
N GLN A 6 -0.36 22.41 31.82
CA GLN A 6 1.00 21.89 31.63
C GLN A 6 1.21 21.54 30.16
N TYR A 7 2.14 22.28 29.57
CA TYR A 7 2.76 22.02 28.29
C TYR A 7 4.24 21.79 28.57
N ARG A 8 4.77 20.61 28.19
CA ARG A 8 6.19 20.25 27.94
C ARG A 8 6.26 18.71 27.88
N ASN A 9 7.14 18.05 27.13
CA ASN A 9 7.86 18.32 25.88
C ASN A 9 8.61 16.99 25.60
N SER A 10 8.66 16.58 24.33
CA SER A 10 9.80 15.85 23.70
C SER A 10 10.12 14.39 24.11
N GLN A 11 10.62 13.64 23.11
CA GLN A 11 11.08 12.23 23.11
C GLN A 11 9.91 11.22 22.94
N GLU A 12 9.81 10.40 21.90
CA GLU A 12 10.72 9.94 20.85
C GLU A 12 9.90 9.65 19.57
N LEU A 13 10.53 9.83 18.40
CA LEU A 13 10.05 9.23 17.16
C LEU A 13 10.32 7.72 17.20
N PRO A 14 9.32 6.83 17.00
CA PRO A 14 9.60 5.53 16.43
C PRO A 14 9.66 5.69 14.91
N ALA A 15 10.82 5.37 14.35
CA ALA A 15 10.99 5.09 12.95
C ALA A 15 9.97 4.02 12.52
N LEU A 16 9.03 4.38 11.65
CA LEU A 16 8.20 3.42 10.92
C LEU A 16 9.02 2.85 9.75
N THR A 17 10.07 2.10 10.07
CA THR A 17 10.63 1.07 9.21
C THR A 17 9.94 -0.24 9.58
N GLY A 18 8.88 -0.59 8.85
CA GLY A 18 8.13 -1.81 9.17
C GLY A 18 6.81 -1.95 8.42
N LEU A 19 6.81 -1.76 7.10
CA LEU A 19 5.70 -2.13 6.21
C LEU A 19 6.28 -2.73 4.92
N SER A 20 6.98 -3.87 5.04
CA SER A 20 7.31 -4.72 3.88
C SER A 20 7.14 -6.22 4.16
N ALA A 21 6.37 -6.59 5.18
CA ALA A 21 6.15 -8.00 5.50
C ALA A 21 4.74 -8.21 6.08
N ASP A 22 3.71 -8.06 5.25
CA ASP A 22 2.38 -8.59 5.57
C ASP A 22 1.45 -8.77 4.35
N LEU A 23 2.03 -9.09 3.19
CA LEU A 23 1.27 -9.51 1.99
C LEU A 23 1.39 -11.02 1.71
N SER A 24 1.66 -11.83 2.75
CA SER A 24 1.85 -13.28 2.58
C SER A 24 1.01 -14.17 3.48
N SER A 25 0.13 -13.63 4.35
CA SER A 25 -0.63 -14.47 5.31
C SER A 25 -2.15 -14.45 5.18
N VAL A 26 -2.76 -13.69 4.26
CA VAL A 26 -4.24 -13.58 4.15
C VAL A 26 -4.89 -14.64 3.22
N CYS A 27 -4.14 -15.57 2.63
CA CYS A 27 -4.71 -16.56 1.69
C CYS A 27 -4.89 -18.00 2.23
N LEU A 28 -4.79 -18.27 3.54
CA LEU A 28 -4.84 -19.65 4.04
C LEU A 28 -5.86 -19.98 5.13
N SER A 29 -6.92 -19.19 5.33
CA SER A 29 -7.87 -19.48 6.42
C SER A 29 -9.32 -19.13 6.12
N SER A 30 -9.87 -19.67 5.04
CA SER A 30 -11.33 -19.58 4.80
C SER A 30 -11.89 -20.65 3.86
N LEU A 31 -11.46 -21.90 4.00
CA LEU A 31 -12.22 -23.05 3.47
C LEU A 31 -12.24 -24.19 4.51
N SER A 32 -13.12 -24.06 5.48
CA SER A 32 -13.52 -25.14 6.37
C SER A 32 -14.96 -24.93 6.83
N ARG A 33 -15.83 -25.83 6.34
CA ARG A 33 -17.20 -26.12 6.79
C ARG A 33 -18.31 -25.16 6.35
N THR A 34 -19.05 -25.60 5.34
CA THR A 34 -20.49 -25.82 5.48
C THR A 34 -20.93 -27.08 4.70
N SER A 35 -21.42 -28.03 5.50
CA SER A 35 -22.20 -29.24 5.20
C SER A 35 -23.50 -28.83 4.47
N ALA A 36 -23.89 -29.39 3.32
CA ALA A 36 -24.53 -30.69 3.05
C ALA A 36 -25.85 -30.42 2.31
N TYR A 37 -25.95 -30.86 1.06
CA TYR A 37 -27.13 -31.47 0.44
C TYR A 37 -26.67 -32.12 -0.87
N ALA A 38 -26.56 -33.45 -0.86
CA ALA A 38 -26.47 -34.29 -2.06
C ALA A 38 -27.90 -34.71 -2.44
N PRO A 39 -28.20 -35.01 -3.73
CA PRO A 39 -27.81 -36.33 -4.24
C PRO A 39 -27.44 -36.43 -5.74
N ASN A 40 -26.64 -37.48 -6.03
CA ASN A 40 -26.54 -38.31 -7.25
C ASN A 40 -26.03 -37.73 -8.59
N LEU A 41 -24.79 -38.07 -9.00
CA LEU A 41 -24.42 -38.97 -10.13
C LEU A 41 -22.87 -38.99 -10.34
N PRO A 42 -22.29 -40.06 -10.93
CA PRO A 42 -20.87 -40.37 -10.79
C PRO A 42 -19.99 -39.96 -11.98
N GLY A 43 -18.75 -39.55 -11.67
CA GLY A 43 -17.58 -39.77 -12.54
C GLY A 43 -16.93 -38.54 -13.18
N CYS A 44 -16.20 -37.74 -12.39
CA CYS A 44 -15.21 -36.79 -12.91
C CYS A 44 -13.84 -37.04 -12.24
N ILE A 45 -12.82 -37.28 -13.07
CA ILE A 45 -11.38 -37.31 -12.73
C ILE A 45 -10.83 -35.87 -12.92
N PRO A 46 -9.89 -35.37 -12.09
CA PRO A 46 -9.49 -33.97 -12.14
C PRO A 46 -8.54 -33.65 -13.30
N ALA A 47 -8.76 -32.48 -13.89
CA ALA A 47 -7.93 -31.88 -14.94
C ALA A 47 -6.60 -31.38 -14.35
N ALA A 48 -5.49 -31.87 -14.92
CA ALA A 48 -4.18 -31.25 -14.80
C ALA A 48 -3.93 -30.33 -16.00
N GLY A 49 -3.23 -29.22 -15.74
CA GLY A 49 -3.15 -28.04 -16.59
C GLY A 49 -2.61 -28.24 -18.00
N SER A 50 -3.26 -27.57 -18.94
CA SER A 50 -2.79 -27.36 -20.30
C SER A 50 -1.72 -26.28 -20.32
N LEU A 51 -0.44 -26.70 -20.36
CA LEU A 51 0.60 -25.91 -21.01
C LEU A 51 0.54 -26.20 -22.50
N LEU A 52 0.13 -25.17 -23.26
CA LEU A 52 0.24 -25.10 -24.71
C LEU A 52 1.70 -25.28 -25.13
N LEU A 53 2.03 -26.44 -25.69
CA LEU A 53 3.19 -26.61 -26.56
C LEU A 53 2.67 -27.00 -27.94
N HIS A 54 2.60 -25.99 -28.82
CA HIS A 54 2.72 -26.20 -30.26
C HIS A 54 4.10 -26.85 -30.55
N HIS A 55 4.15 -27.68 -31.59
CA HIS A 55 5.30 -28.42 -32.14
C HIS A 55 5.62 -29.79 -31.51
N ASP A 56 5.22 -30.88 -32.20
CA ASP A 56 6.12 -31.56 -33.14
C ASP A 56 5.38 -32.73 -33.84
N GLN A 57 4.95 -32.48 -35.09
CA GLN A 57 4.78 -33.58 -36.05
C GLN A 57 6.17 -34.14 -36.34
N PRO A 58 6.40 -35.47 -36.28
CA PRO A 58 7.67 -36.03 -36.70
C PRO A 58 7.94 -35.66 -38.16
N CYS A 59 9.18 -35.26 -38.47
CA CYS A 59 9.57 -34.89 -39.82
C CYS A 59 9.26 -36.05 -40.80
N ALA A 60 8.87 -35.73 -42.04
CA ALA A 60 8.48 -36.71 -43.05
C ALA A 60 9.52 -37.85 -43.23
N VAL A 61 10.81 -37.56 -43.00
CA VAL A 61 11.92 -38.51 -43.05
C VAL A 61 11.78 -39.65 -42.02
N CYS A 62 11.17 -39.40 -40.86
CA CYS A 62 10.94 -40.40 -39.81
C CYS A 62 9.72 -41.29 -40.10
N GLN A 63 8.72 -40.79 -40.83
CA GLN A 63 7.57 -41.60 -41.26
C GLN A 63 7.95 -42.52 -42.43
N ASP A 64 8.83 -42.07 -43.33
CA ASP A 64 9.26 -42.85 -44.50
C ASP A 64 10.15 -44.05 -44.13
N LEU A 65 10.97 -43.94 -43.07
CA LEU A 65 11.82 -45.04 -42.57
C LEU A 65 11.03 -46.21 -41.95
N LEU A 66 9.84 -45.94 -41.39
CA LEU A 66 8.96 -46.96 -40.82
C LEU A 66 8.09 -47.64 -41.89
N LEU A 67 7.67 -46.91 -42.92
CA LEU A 67 6.94 -47.48 -44.06
C LEU A 67 7.82 -48.31 -45.00
N PHE A 68 9.10 -47.95 -45.19
CA PHE A 68 10.01 -48.70 -46.07
C PHE A 68 10.38 -50.10 -45.56
N ARG A 69 10.26 -50.37 -44.25
CA ARG A 69 10.53 -51.70 -43.68
C ARG A 69 9.35 -52.65 -43.83
N VAL A 70 8.12 -52.14 -43.86
CA VAL A 70 6.89 -52.95 -43.95
C VAL A 70 6.58 -53.36 -45.40
N LEU A 71 6.90 -52.52 -46.39
CA LEU A 71 6.68 -52.88 -47.81
C LEU A 71 7.72 -53.86 -48.40
N ARG A 72 8.83 -54.12 -47.71
CA ARG A 72 9.86 -55.10 -48.15
C ARG A 72 9.51 -56.56 -47.84
N SER A 73 8.48 -56.82 -47.04
CA SER A 73 8.07 -58.19 -46.68
C SER A 73 7.09 -58.84 -47.66
N SER A 74 6.59 -58.12 -48.67
CA SER A 74 5.54 -58.61 -49.59
C SER A 74 5.98 -58.82 -51.05
N GLN A 75 7.23 -58.56 -51.42
CA GLN A 75 7.76 -58.88 -52.77
C GLN A 75 9.09 -59.63 -52.70
N GLY A 76 9.13 -60.75 -53.44
CA GLY A 76 10.11 -61.82 -53.32
C GLY A 76 11.58 -61.45 -53.51
N ARG A 77 12.42 -62.34 -52.99
CA ARG A 77 13.89 -62.35 -53.11
C ARG A 77 14.32 -62.15 -54.56
N ARG A 78 14.93 -60.99 -54.86
CA ARG A 78 15.94 -60.85 -55.91
C ARG A 78 17.16 -60.18 -55.31
N ASN A 79 18.32 -60.79 -55.54
CA ASN A 79 19.63 -60.36 -55.06
C ASN A 79 19.89 -58.89 -55.40
N LEU A 80 20.07 -58.04 -54.38
CA LEU A 80 20.77 -56.77 -54.52
C LEU A 80 21.71 -56.60 -53.32
N SER A 81 23.01 -56.55 -53.60
CA SER A 81 24.06 -56.20 -52.64
C SER A 81 23.81 -54.78 -52.12
N LEU A 82 23.67 -54.62 -50.81
CA LEU A 82 23.72 -53.30 -50.17
C LEU A 82 25.16 -53.03 -49.76
N HIS A 83 25.83 -52.20 -50.56
CA HIS A 83 27.01 -51.46 -50.13
C HIS A 83 26.54 -50.51 -48.99
N THR A 84 26.92 -50.80 -47.76
CA THR A 84 26.75 -49.87 -46.64
C THR A 84 27.85 -48.82 -46.75
N SER A 85 27.54 -47.68 -47.36
CA SER A 85 28.31 -46.46 -47.10
C SER A 85 27.39 -45.26 -47.23
N GLY A 86 27.17 -44.60 -46.11
CA GLY A 86 26.20 -43.53 -45.96
C GLY A 86 25.85 -43.37 -44.49
N HIS A 87 26.79 -42.79 -43.75
CA HIS A 87 26.65 -42.37 -42.36
C HIS A 87 25.49 -41.35 -42.28
N LEU A 88 24.24 -41.81 -42.17
CA LEU A 88 23.08 -40.97 -41.86
C LEU A 88 23.05 -40.75 -40.36
N GLN A 89 23.94 -39.86 -39.92
CA GLN A 89 23.95 -39.35 -38.56
C GLN A 89 22.79 -38.37 -38.43
N CYS A 90 21.64 -38.86 -37.94
CA CYS A 90 20.49 -38.01 -37.65
C CYS A 90 20.86 -37.09 -36.47
N PRO A 91 20.97 -35.76 -36.66
CA PRO A 91 21.41 -34.85 -35.60
C PRO A 91 20.38 -34.69 -34.46
N LEU A 92 19.18 -35.27 -34.62
CA LEU A 92 18.14 -35.29 -33.59
C LEU A 92 18.28 -36.47 -32.61
N PHE A 93 19.04 -37.50 -32.95
CA PHE A 93 19.17 -38.70 -32.11
C PHE A 93 19.86 -38.41 -30.76
N PRO A 94 20.95 -37.62 -30.69
CA PRO A 94 21.56 -37.25 -29.41
C PRO A 94 20.67 -36.29 -28.59
N LYS A 95 19.93 -35.41 -29.27
CA LYS A 95 19.06 -34.40 -28.61
C LYS A 95 17.78 -34.99 -28.00
N LEU A 96 17.29 -36.10 -28.53
CA LEU A 96 16.21 -36.89 -27.93
C LEU A 96 16.66 -37.70 -26.71
N LEU A 97 17.96 -38.08 -26.66
CA LEU A 97 18.58 -38.78 -25.54
C LEU A 97 18.70 -37.89 -24.30
N GLU A 98 19.08 -36.61 -24.48
CA GLU A 98 19.27 -35.65 -23.37
C GLU A 98 17.98 -35.13 -22.74
N LEU A 99 16.84 -35.16 -23.46
CA LEU A 99 15.58 -34.60 -22.95
C LEU A 99 14.73 -35.58 -22.11
N GLY A 100 15.23 -36.78 -21.79
CA GLY A 100 14.46 -37.76 -20.99
C GLY A 100 13.14 -38.21 -21.64
N LYS A 101 12.95 -37.94 -22.95
CA LYS A 101 11.74 -38.26 -23.72
C LYS A 101 11.71 -39.69 -24.26
N LEU A 102 12.65 -40.55 -23.85
CA LEU A 102 12.71 -41.96 -24.25
C LEU A 102 11.71 -42.84 -23.50
N ALA A 103 11.33 -42.50 -22.27
CA ALA A 103 10.37 -43.27 -21.48
C ALA A 103 8.99 -43.47 -22.18
N PRO A 104 8.38 -42.44 -22.81
CA PRO A 104 7.13 -42.63 -23.56
C PRO A 104 7.32 -43.35 -24.91
N LEU A 105 8.49 -43.26 -25.54
CA LEU A 105 8.78 -44.01 -26.77
C LEU A 105 8.98 -45.51 -26.48
N ASP A 106 9.64 -45.85 -25.39
CA ASP A 106 9.87 -47.24 -24.97
C ASP A 106 8.54 -47.93 -24.63
N SER A 107 7.62 -47.22 -23.95
CA SER A 107 6.26 -47.70 -23.68
C SER A 107 5.43 -47.93 -24.95
N TYR A 108 5.47 -47.00 -25.90
CA TYR A 108 4.75 -47.14 -27.17
C TYR A 108 5.28 -48.29 -28.03
N VAL A 109 6.61 -48.39 -28.15
CA VAL A 109 7.28 -49.45 -28.91
C VAL A 109 7.02 -50.82 -28.27
N THR A 110 7.07 -50.91 -26.94
CA THR A 110 6.76 -52.14 -26.20
C THR A 110 5.31 -52.57 -26.41
N SER A 111 4.35 -51.64 -26.34
CA SER A 111 2.93 -51.92 -26.60
C SER A 111 2.69 -52.40 -28.04
N PHE A 112 3.34 -51.77 -29.02
CA PHE A 112 3.26 -52.20 -30.42
C PHE A 112 3.82 -53.60 -30.63
N LEU A 113 5.02 -53.88 -30.11
CA LEU A 113 5.64 -55.21 -30.22
C LEU A 113 4.79 -56.29 -29.53
N GLN A 114 4.21 -55.97 -28.37
CA GLN A 114 3.31 -56.86 -27.66
C GLN A 114 2.04 -57.18 -28.47
N ALA A 115 1.45 -56.17 -29.13
CA ALA A 115 0.30 -56.38 -30.01
C ALA A 115 0.64 -57.29 -31.21
N VAL A 116 1.82 -57.10 -31.82
CA VAL A 116 2.30 -57.96 -32.92
C VAL A 116 2.51 -59.40 -32.46
N ILE A 117 3.12 -59.61 -31.29
CA ILE A 117 3.31 -60.96 -30.73
C ILE A 117 1.96 -61.64 -30.50
N GLN A 118 1.00 -60.94 -29.88
CA GLN A 118 -0.35 -61.47 -29.65
C GLN A 118 -1.05 -61.84 -30.96
N GLU A 119 -0.95 -61.00 -31.99
CA GLU A 119 -1.50 -61.28 -33.32
C GLU A 119 -0.87 -62.55 -33.92
N THR A 120 0.46 -62.69 -33.82
CA THR A 120 1.16 -63.88 -34.33
C THR A 120 0.80 -65.15 -33.57
N ASP A 121 0.59 -65.09 -32.25
CA ASP A 121 0.18 -66.22 -31.42
C ASP A 121 -1.24 -66.70 -31.76
N ILE A 122 -2.16 -65.76 -31.99
CA ILE A 122 -3.53 -66.05 -32.45
C ILE A 122 -3.48 -66.74 -33.82
N TRP A 123 -2.73 -66.17 -34.77
CA TRP A 123 -2.54 -66.76 -36.09
C TRP A 123 -1.97 -68.17 -36.04
N TRP A 124 -0.95 -68.40 -35.20
CA TRP A 124 -0.34 -69.70 -35.03
C TRP A 124 -1.33 -70.73 -34.48
N THR A 125 -2.18 -70.31 -33.54
CA THR A 125 -3.23 -71.14 -32.97
C THR A 125 -4.27 -71.51 -34.02
N ASP A 126 -4.71 -70.56 -34.84
CA ASP A 126 -5.69 -70.79 -35.91
C ASP A 126 -5.15 -71.72 -37.00
N VAL A 127 -3.87 -71.55 -37.39
CA VAL A 127 -3.22 -72.43 -38.38
C VAL A 127 -3.12 -73.86 -37.84
N LYS A 128 -2.69 -74.05 -36.58
CA LYS A 128 -2.65 -75.38 -35.95
C LYS A 128 -4.03 -76.04 -35.93
N LYS A 129 -5.06 -75.27 -35.58
CA LYS A 129 -6.43 -75.74 -35.58
C LYS A 129 -6.87 -76.16 -37.00
N ALA A 130 -6.64 -75.32 -38.00
CA ALA A 130 -6.97 -75.62 -39.40
C ALA A 130 -6.26 -76.88 -39.92
N ILE A 131 -4.99 -77.09 -39.56
CA ILE A 131 -4.25 -78.32 -39.91
C ILE A 131 -4.91 -79.54 -39.24
N SER A 132 -5.18 -79.46 -37.94
CA SER A 132 -5.81 -80.58 -37.21
C SER A 132 -7.22 -80.93 -37.73
N GLU A 133 -8.01 -79.92 -38.10
CA GLU A 133 -9.32 -80.10 -38.74
C GLU A 133 -9.19 -80.76 -40.11
N PHE A 134 -8.23 -80.33 -40.92
CA PHE A 134 -7.98 -80.93 -42.24
C PHE A 134 -7.52 -82.40 -42.13
N GLU A 135 -6.60 -82.69 -41.21
CA GLU A 135 -6.14 -84.06 -40.96
C GLU A 135 -7.28 -84.96 -40.51
N LYS A 136 -8.12 -84.47 -39.60
CA LYS A 136 -9.28 -85.20 -39.08
C LYS A 136 -10.36 -85.38 -40.15
N ASP A 137 -10.79 -84.33 -40.82
CA ASP A 137 -11.99 -84.37 -41.66
C ASP A 137 -11.71 -84.89 -43.08
N ILE A 138 -10.48 -84.71 -43.57
CA ILE A 138 -10.08 -85.04 -44.94
C ILE A 138 -9.10 -86.20 -44.96
N VAL A 139 -7.93 -86.06 -44.33
CA VAL A 139 -6.85 -87.06 -44.44
C VAL A 139 -7.29 -88.42 -43.88
N SER A 140 -7.88 -88.44 -42.68
CA SER A 140 -8.35 -89.69 -42.04
C SER A 140 -9.44 -90.40 -42.84
N THR A 141 -10.33 -89.65 -43.51
CA THR A 141 -11.46 -90.22 -44.25
C THR A 141 -11.04 -90.72 -45.63
N ILE A 142 -10.09 -90.03 -46.28
CA ILE A 142 -9.64 -90.35 -47.64
C ILE A 142 -8.55 -91.42 -47.64
N SER A 143 -7.84 -91.61 -46.52
CA SER A 143 -6.77 -92.62 -46.35
C SER A 143 -7.13 -94.00 -46.90
N ASN A 144 -8.36 -94.47 -46.67
CA ASN A 144 -8.80 -95.81 -47.04
C ASN A 144 -9.47 -95.89 -48.44
N LYS A 145 -9.62 -94.76 -49.15
CA LYS A 145 -10.30 -94.65 -50.46
C LYS A 145 -9.50 -93.80 -51.47
N LYS A 146 -8.19 -93.79 -51.32
CA LYS A 146 -7.26 -92.96 -52.13
C LYS A 146 -7.45 -93.26 -53.63
N GLY A 147 -7.70 -92.21 -54.42
CA GLY A 147 -7.96 -92.34 -55.87
C GLY A 147 -9.43 -92.59 -56.25
N SER A 148 -10.33 -92.73 -55.28
CA SER A 148 -11.77 -92.82 -55.54
C SER A 148 -12.38 -91.45 -55.88
N ILE A 149 -13.39 -91.44 -56.76
CA ILE A 149 -14.22 -90.25 -57.05
C ILE A 149 -14.79 -89.64 -55.76
N ILE A 150 -15.16 -90.49 -54.79
CA ILE A 150 -15.72 -90.08 -53.50
C ILE A 150 -14.69 -89.30 -52.67
N ALA A 151 -13.40 -89.63 -52.78
CA ALA A 151 -12.33 -88.91 -52.09
C ALA A 151 -12.13 -87.51 -52.68
N SER A 152 -12.11 -87.40 -54.01
CA SER A 152 -11.99 -86.11 -54.72
C SER A 152 -13.19 -85.20 -54.44
N GLU A 153 -14.40 -85.74 -54.42
CA GLU A 153 -15.63 -84.99 -54.11
C GLU A 153 -15.65 -84.47 -52.67
N LYS A 154 -15.16 -85.25 -51.69
CA LYS A 154 -15.05 -84.79 -50.30
C LYS A 154 -14.04 -83.65 -50.15
N LEU A 155 -12.90 -83.74 -50.82
CA LEU A 155 -11.89 -82.69 -50.83
C LEU A 155 -12.44 -81.40 -51.48
N LEU A 156 -13.15 -81.53 -52.61
CA LEU A 156 -13.74 -80.39 -53.30
C LEU A 156 -14.75 -79.66 -52.41
N ARG A 157 -15.69 -80.39 -51.79
CA ARG A 157 -16.66 -79.82 -50.85
C ARG A 157 -16.01 -79.10 -49.67
N TYR A 158 -14.92 -79.64 -49.13
CA TYR A 158 -14.17 -78.98 -48.07
C TYR A 158 -13.55 -77.65 -48.53
N LEU A 159 -12.95 -77.64 -49.73
CA LEU A 159 -12.36 -76.43 -50.30
C LEU A 159 -13.42 -75.37 -50.59
N GLU A 160 -14.57 -75.78 -51.12
CA GLU A 160 -15.73 -74.90 -51.35
C GLU A 160 -16.26 -74.30 -50.06
N GLU A 161 -16.46 -75.11 -49.01
CA GLU A 161 -16.90 -74.65 -47.69
C GLU A 161 -15.89 -73.67 -47.05
N LYS A 162 -14.59 -73.98 -47.09
CA LYS A 162 -13.56 -73.06 -46.55
C LYS A 162 -13.46 -71.77 -47.36
N ASN A 163 -13.62 -71.83 -48.69
CA ASN A 163 -13.71 -70.62 -49.52
C ASN A 163 -14.95 -69.78 -49.15
N HIS A 164 -16.11 -70.42 -48.95
CA HIS A 164 -17.33 -69.74 -48.54
C HIS A 164 -17.17 -69.04 -47.17
N GLN A 165 -16.59 -69.73 -46.18
CA GLN A 165 -16.30 -69.14 -44.87
C GLN A 165 -15.35 -67.93 -44.96
N ARG A 166 -14.32 -68.01 -45.81
CA ARG A 166 -13.41 -66.87 -46.05
C ARG A 166 -14.13 -65.69 -46.66
N ASP A 167 -15.04 -65.93 -47.61
CA ASP A 167 -15.80 -64.86 -48.26
C ASP A 167 -16.79 -64.18 -47.29
N LEU A 168 -17.44 -64.94 -46.41
CA LEU A 168 -18.27 -64.39 -45.32
C LEU A 168 -17.44 -63.51 -44.37
N MET A 169 -16.25 -63.98 -43.99
CA MET A 169 -15.35 -63.22 -43.12
C MET A 169 -14.87 -61.92 -43.79
N LYS A 170 -14.53 -61.99 -45.09
CA LYS A 170 -14.15 -60.82 -45.88
C LYS A 170 -15.27 -59.77 -45.91
N GLU A 171 -16.51 -60.19 -46.10
CA GLU A 171 -17.64 -59.26 -46.12
C GLU A 171 -17.90 -58.64 -44.74
N LYS A 172 -17.81 -59.43 -43.67
CA LYS A 172 -17.87 -58.92 -42.30
C LYS A 172 -16.81 -57.84 -42.04
N LEU A 173 -15.55 -58.12 -42.36
CA LEU A 173 -14.45 -57.17 -42.19
C LEU A 173 -14.63 -55.91 -43.05
N ARG A 174 -15.21 -56.05 -44.26
CA ARG A 174 -15.52 -54.91 -45.14
C ARG A 174 -16.55 -53.98 -44.49
N LEU A 175 -17.63 -54.54 -43.93
CA LEU A 175 -18.68 -53.79 -43.25
C LEU A 175 -18.15 -53.10 -41.99
N GLU A 176 -17.38 -53.81 -41.16
CA GLU A 176 -16.73 -53.24 -39.97
C GLU A 176 -15.77 -52.11 -40.34
N ASN A 177 -14.97 -52.28 -41.39
CA ASN A 177 -14.05 -51.24 -41.87
C ASN A 177 -14.81 -49.99 -42.35
N SER A 178 -15.92 -50.17 -43.07
CA SER A 178 -16.79 -49.07 -43.50
C SER A 178 -17.39 -48.32 -42.30
N PHE A 179 -17.90 -49.07 -41.32
CA PHE A 179 -18.43 -48.52 -40.07
C PHE A 179 -17.37 -47.72 -39.30
N LEU A 180 -16.18 -48.29 -39.08
CA LEU A 180 -15.08 -47.64 -38.36
C LEU A 180 -14.58 -46.40 -39.09
N LYS A 181 -14.53 -46.41 -40.43
CA LYS A 181 -14.23 -45.22 -41.24
C LYS A 181 -15.25 -44.10 -41.03
N GLY A 182 -16.54 -44.44 -41.01
CA GLY A 182 -17.62 -43.49 -40.72
C GLY A 182 -17.51 -42.92 -39.30
N TYR A 183 -17.28 -43.79 -38.32
CA TYR A 183 -17.12 -43.38 -36.92
C TYR A 183 -15.91 -42.48 -36.70
N LYS A 184 -14.75 -42.81 -37.30
CA LYS A 184 -13.55 -41.96 -37.30
C LYS A 184 -13.84 -40.56 -37.85
N LYS A 185 -14.53 -40.46 -39.00
CA LYS A 185 -14.90 -39.17 -39.59
C LYS A 185 -15.79 -38.35 -38.65
N LYS A 186 -16.76 -38.99 -37.99
CA LYS A 186 -17.63 -38.35 -37.00
C LYS A 186 -16.86 -37.79 -35.82
N LEU A 187 -15.94 -38.58 -35.25
CA LEU A 187 -15.07 -38.14 -34.16
C LEU A 187 -14.17 -36.98 -34.57
N GLN A 188 -13.57 -37.05 -35.78
CA GLN A 188 -12.75 -35.96 -36.32
C GLN A 188 -13.55 -34.67 -36.55
N GLN A 189 -14.84 -34.76 -36.91
CA GLN A 189 -15.69 -33.60 -37.05
C GLN A 189 -16.03 -32.98 -35.70
N GLN A 190 -16.35 -33.80 -34.70
CA GLN A 190 -16.60 -33.33 -33.33
C GLN A 190 -15.38 -32.66 -32.71
N LEU A 191 -14.18 -33.21 -32.96
CA LEU A 191 -12.93 -32.61 -32.50
C LEU A 191 -12.74 -31.21 -33.10
N ARG A 192 -12.90 -31.06 -34.42
CA ARG A 192 -12.81 -29.77 -35.10
C ARG A 192 -13.83 -28.75 -34.59
N GLN A 193 -15.07 -29.17 -34.34
CA GLN A 193 -16.09 -28.29 -33.75
C GLN A 193 -15.69 -27.82 -32.34
N LYS A 194 -15.13 -28.71 -31.51
CA LYS A 194 -14.65 -28.35 -30.17
C LYS A 194 -13.45 -27.42 -30.21
N GLU A 195 -12.53 -27.62 -31.16
CA GLU A 195 -11.37 -26.73 -31.36
C GLU A 195 -11.82 -25.32 -31.76
N GLN A 196 -12.69 -25.21 -32.77
CA GLN A 196 -13.24 -23.92 -33.21
C GLN A 196 -14.02 -23.20 -32.11
N MET A 197 -14.83 -23.93 -31.34
CA MET A 197 -15.52 -23.39 -30.17
C MET A 197 -14.55 -22.92 -29.09
N GLY A 198 -13.46 -23.67 -28.85
CA GLY A 198 -12.41 -23.30 -27.92
C GLY A 198 -11.67 -22.02 -28.32
N ASP A 199 -11.44 -21.81 -29.61
CA ASP A 199 -10.79 -20.59 -30.13
C ASP A 199 -11.69 -19.36 -30.01
N THR A 200 -12.99 -19.48 -30.32
CA THR A 200 -13.94 -18.39 -30.11
C THR A 200 -14.05 -18.03 -28.63
N LEU A 201 -14.14 -19.02 -27.73
CA LEU A 201 -14.17 -18.78 -26.28
C LEU A 201 -12.87 -18.13 -25.79
N ARG A 202 -11.71 -18.55 -26.28
CA ARG A 202 -10.42 -17.89 -26.00
C ARG A 202 -10.43 -16.42 -26.42
N GLY A 203 -10.93 -16.12 -27.62
CA GLY A 203 -11.04 -14.75 -28.13
C GLY A 203 -11.92 -13.86 -27.24
N VAL A 204 -13.13 -14.33 -26.89
CA VAL A 204 -14.05 -13.61 -26.01
C VAL A 204 -13.44 -13.41 -24.62
N HIS A 205 -12.79 -14.42 -24.05
CA HIS A 205 -12.15 -14.29 -22.74
C HIS A 205 -11.00 -13.28 -22.75
N SER A 206 -10.18 -13.28 -23.81
CA SER A 206 -9.11 -12.29 -23.98
C SER A 206 -9.67 -10.86 -24.09
N GLN A 207 -10.75 -10.66 -24.85
CA GLN A 207 -11.43 -9.37 -24.96
C GLN A 207 -12.01 -8.93 -23.62
N GLN A 208 -12.67 -9.83 -22.90
CA GLN A 208 -13.22 -9.53 -21.58
C GLN A 208 -12.12 -9.07 -20.61
N LEU A 209 -10.97 -9.76 -20.60
CA LEU A 209 -9.83 -9.38 -19.75
C LEU A 209 -9.30 -7.99 -20.10
N GLN A 210 -9.21 -7.67 -21.40
CA GLN A 210 -8.79 -6.36 -21.87
C GLN A 210 -9.76 -5.26 -21.43
N VAL A 211 -11.07 -5.45 -21.64
CA VAL A 211 -12.09 -4.48 -21.22
C VAL A 211 -12.05 -4.26 -19.72
N THR A 212 -11.96 -5.33 -18.93
CA THR A 212 -11.88 -5.22 -17.47
C THR A 212 -10.61 -4.50 -17.03
N LYS A 213 -9.47 -4.75 -17.68
CA LYS A 213 -8.23 -4.03 -17.41
C LYS A 213 -8.38 -2.53 -17.69
N GLU A 214 -8.88 -2.16 -18.87
CA GLU A 214 -9.09 -0.76 -19.27
C GLU A 214 -10.02 -0.03 -18.29
N GLN A 215 -11.09 -0.69 -17.82
CA GLN A 215 -11.99 -0.15 -16.79
C GLN A 215 -11.29 0.11 -15.45
N TYR A 216 -10.39 -0.78 -15.02
CA TYR A 216 -9.63 -0.58 -13.78
C TYR A 216 -8.57 0.51 -13.93
N GLU A 217 -7.92 0.61 -15.09
CA GLU A 217 -6.97 1.69 -15.39
C GLU A 217 -7.67 3.05 -15.36
N GLU A 218 -8.85 3.18 -15.97
CA GLU A 218 -9.64 4.42 -15.90
C GLU A 218 -10.00 4.79 -14.46
N LYS A 219 -10.44 3.80 -13.66
CA LYS A 219 -10.80 4.03 -12.26
C LYS A 219 -9.60 4.44 -11.41
N ILE A 220 -8.42 3.90 -11.68
CA ILE A 220 -7.17 4.29 -11.02
C ILE A 220 -6.84 5.74 -11.37
N GLU A 221 -6.94 6.11 -12.64
CA GLU A 221 -6.64 7.48 -13.09
C GLU A 221 -7.58 8.50 -12.44
N GLN A 222 -8.89 8.23 -12.44
CA GLN A 222 -9.88 9.07 -11.74
C GLN A 222 -9.52 9.27 -10.26
N LYS A 223 -9.10 8.21 -9.57
CA LYS A 223 -8.70 8.29 -8.14
C LYS A 223 -7.40 9.06 -7.95
N ASN A 224 -6.46 8.96 -8.88
CA ASN A 224 -5.21 9.73 -8.86
C ASN A 224 -5.48 11.23 -9.05
N GLU A 225 -6.36 11.60 -9.97
CA GLU A 225 -6.79 12.98 -10.18
C GLU A 225 -7.47 13.55 -8.92
N GLU A 226 -8.42 12.82 -8.34
CA GLU A 226 -9.07 13.19 -7.07
C GLU A 226 -8.03 13.43 -5.95
N LEU A 227 -7.06 12.51 -5.81
CA LEU A 227 -5.99 12.62 -4.83
C LEU A 227 -5.09 13.84 -5.08
N GLN A 228 -4.79 14.15 -6.34
CA GLN A 228 -3.99 15.32 -6.70
C GLN A 228 -4.72 16.62 -6.33
N GLN A 229 -6.03 16.72 -6.61
CA GLN A 229 -6.84 17.88 -6.22
C GLN A 229 -6.91 18.05 -4.70
N LEU A 230 -7.05 16.95 -3.96
CA LEU A 230 -7.03 16.96 -2.50
C LEU A 230 -5.66 17.43 -1.95
N LYS A 231 -4.54 16.95 -2.52
CA LYS A 231 -3.19 17.40 -2.14
C LYS A 231 -3.01 18.91 -2.35
N LEU A 232 -3.46 19.45 -3.48
CA LEU A 232 -3.41 20.89 -3.75
C LEU A 232 -4.25 21.69 -2.75
N THR A 233 -5.45 21.22 -2.45
CA THR A 233 -6.36 21.85 -1.48
C THR A 233 -5.78 21.82 -0.07
N LEU A 234 -5.19 20.70 0.33
CA LEU A 234 -4.49 20.55 1.60
C LEU A 234 -3.31 21.54 1.69
N GLY A 235 -2.49 21.63 0.64
CA GLY A 235 -1.37 22.58 0.58
C GLY A 235 -1.83 24.04 0.77
N LYS A 236 -2.87 24.47 0.04
CA LYS A 236 -3.48 25.81 0.20
C LYS A 236 -4.02 26.03 1.61
N THR A 237 -4.69 25.03 2.18
CA THR A 237 -5.27 25.11 3.54
C THR A 237 -4.18 25.28 4.60
N VAL A 238 -3.07 24.54 4.49
CA VAL A 238 -1.92 24.66 5.39
C VAL A 238 -1.27 26.04 5.29
N GLN A 239 -1.13 26.59 4.07
CA GLN A 239 -0.62 27.96 3.89
C GLN A 239 -1.50 29.00 4.59
N ILE A 240 -2.83 28.93 4.40
CA ILE A 240 -3.79 29.83 5.06
C ILE A 240 -3.73 29.67 6.58
N LEU A 241 -3.64 28.43 7.08
CA LEU A 241 -3.55 28.14 8.51
C LEU A 241 -2.30 28.76 9.12
N ASN A 242 -1.14 28.60 8.48
CA ASN A 242 0.11 29.18 8.93
C ASN A 242 0.07 30.72 8.93
N PHE A 243 -0.52 31.31 7.89
CA PHE A 243 -0.73 32.76 7.85
C PHE A 243 -1.61 33.25 9.00
N ARG A 244 -2.74 32.58 9.26
CA ARG A 244 -3.65 32.93 10.37
C ARG A 244 -2.98 32.76 11.73
N LYS A 245 -2.23 31.67 11.92
CA LYS A 245 -1.46 31.42 13.14
C LYS A 245 -0.47 32.54 13.41
N LYS A 246 0.28 32.98 12.38
CA LYS A 246 1.22 34.11 12.50
C LYS A 246 0.51 35.42 12.83
N LYS A 247 -0.61 35.71 12.15
CA LYS A 247 -1.41 36.91 12.44
C LYS A 247 -1.93 36.91 13.90
N LEU A 248 -2.43 35.77 14.37
CA LEU A 248 -2.88 35.62 15.75
C LEU A 248 -1.75 35.83 16.75
N GLN A 249 -0.58 35.22 16.50
CA GLN A 249 0.59 35.39 17.35
C GLN A 249 1.01 36.86 17.44
N ASN A 250 1.10 37.57 16.31
CA ASN A 250 1.43 38.99 16.30
C ASN A 250 0.42 39.82 17.10
N THR A 251 -0.89 39.56 16.93
CA THR A 251 -1.94 40.26 17.71
C THR A 251 -1.85 39.95 19.20
N MET A 252 -1.48 38.72 19.56
CA MET A 252 -1.28 38.35 20.96
C MET A 252 -0.09 39.10 21.56
N GLU A 253 1.03 39.15 20.84
CA GLU A 253 2.23 39.89 21.24
C GLU A 253 1.92 41.39 21.43
N THR A 254 1.22 42.02 20.49
CA THR A 254 0.82 43.43 20.64
C THR A 254 -0.13 43.64 21.80
N SER A 255 -1.11 42.75 22.00
CA SER A 255 -2.01 42.78 23.15
C SER A 255 -1.23 42.72 24.47
N THR A 256 -0.29 41.79 24.60
CA THR A 256 0.55 41.68 25.81
C THR A 256 1.42 42.92 26.05
N SER A 257 1.96 43.53 24.99
CA SER A 257 2.71 44.78 25.09
C SER A 257 1.81 45.92 25.55
N LEU A 258 0.62 46.07 24.98
CA LEU A 258 -0.34 47.10 25.37
C LEU A 258 -0.81 46.93 26.81
N MET A 259 -1.04 45.70 27.27
CA MET A 259 -1.36 45.43 28.67
C MET A 259 -0.24 45.91 29.61
N LYS A 260 1.02 45.66 29.25
CA LYS A 260 2.17 46.16 30.01
C LYS A 260 2.22 47.68 30.04
N ASP A 261 2.00 48.33 28.89
CA ASP A 261 1.98 49.80 28.80
C ASP A 261 0.84 50.41 29.63
N ILE A 262 -0.35 49.77 29.62
CA ILE A 262 -1.48 50.18 30.45
C ILE A 262 -1.11 50.09 31.93
N SER A 263 -0.54 48.96 32.38
CA SER A 263 -0.11 48.80 33.77
C SER A 263 0.90 49.87 34.18
N GLN A 264 1.91 50.14 33.34
CA GLN A 264 2.92 51.18 33.61
C GLN A 264 2.30 52.58 33.69
N ARG A 265 1.34 52.90 32.82
CA ARG A 265 0.62 54.19 32.84
C ARG A 265 -0.26 54.32 34.08
N MET A 266 -0.91 53.24 34.53
CA MET A 266 -1.69 53.25 35.76
C MET A 266 -0.82 53.53 36.99
N GLU A 267 0.35 52.90 37.09
CA GLU A 267 1.31 53.16 38.18
C GLU A 267 1.80 54.61 38.18
N LEU A 268 2.08 55.17 36.99
CA LEU A 268 2.49 56.56 36.85
C LEU A 268 1.36 57.52 37.23
N LEU A 269 0.13 57.26 36.80
CA LEU A 269 -1.04 58.06 37.16
C LEU A 269 -1.23 58.08 38.68
N GLU A 270 -1.15 56.93 39.33
CA GLU A 270 -1.26 56.84 40.79
C GLU A 270 -0.17 57.66 41.51
N LYS A 271 1.06 57.66 40.98
CA LYS A 271 2.14 58.50 41.50
C LYS A 271 1.84 60.00 41.33
N ILE A 272 1.37 60.42 40.16
CA ILE A 272 1.03 61.81 39.88
C ILE A 272 -0.15 62.26 40.76
N GLU A 273 -1.16 61.43 40.97
CA GLU A 273 -2.28 61.71 41.86
C GLU A 273 -1.79 61.95 43.30
N ARG A 274 -0.91 61.08 43.80
CA ARG A 274 -0.26 61.26 45.12
C ARG A 274 0.57 62.53 45.22
N GLU A 275 1.30 62.91 44.18
CA GLU A 275 2.08 64.15 44.15
C GLU A 275 1.16 65.38 44.08
N THR A 276 0.07 65.30 43.32
CA THR A 276 -0.91 66.39 43.15
C THR A 276 -1.59 66.71 44.47
N THR A 277 -2.05 65.69 45.22
CA THR A 277 -2.66 65.90 46.55
C THR A 277 -1.67 66.53 47.53
N LEU A 278 -0.41 66.08 47.54
CA LEU A 278 0.65 66.66 48.38
C LEU A 278 0.90 68.13 48.03
N VAL A 279 1.01 68.47 46.74
CA VAL A 279 1.22 69.84 46.28
C VAL A 279 0.02 70.73 46.61
N GLU A 280 -1.21 70.21 46.50
CA GLU A 280 -2.42 70.93 46.90
C GLU A 280 -2.45 71.24 48.40
N GLU A 281 -2.07 70.27 49.26
CA GLU A 281 -1.94 70.49 50.70
C GLU A 281 -0.88 71.55 51.03
N GLN A 282 0.30 71.47 50.40
CA GLN A 282 1.37 72.45 50.59
C GLN A 282 0.93 73.85 50.12
N ARG A 283 0.26 73.93 48.97
CA ARG A 283 -0.32 75.17 48.44
C ARG A 283 -1.36 75.75 49.39
N ALA A 284 -2.20 74.93 50.01
CA ALA A 284 -3.19 75.37 50.98
C ALA A 284 -2.53 75.98 52.23
N LYS A 285 -1.49 75.32 52.77
CA LYS A 285 -0.69 75.82 53.90
C LYS A 285 0.00 77.15 53.58
N ALA A 286 0.64 77.24 52.42
CA ALA A 286 1.29 78.47 51.95
C ALA A 286 0.28 79.61 51.80
N LYS A 287 -0.89 79.35 51.19
CA LYS A 287 -1.98 80.34 51.06
C LYS A 287 -2.57 80.77 52.40
N SER A 288 -2.67 79.89 53.41
CA SER A 288 -3.12 80.32 54.75
C SER A 288 -2.11 81.25 55.42
N LEU A 289 -0.81 80.96 55.26
CA LEU A 289 0.26 81.81 55.80
C LEU A 289 0.30 83.16 55.10
N ASP A 290 0.23 83.18 53.76
CA ASP A 290 0.21 84.42 52.97
C ASP A 290 -0.99 85.31 53.35
N ARG A 291 -2.19 84.73 53.48
CA ARG A 291 -3.37 85.46 53.98
C ARG A 291 -3.16 86.03 55.38
N TRP A 292 -2.51 85.28 56.27
CA TRP A 292 -2.21 85.76 57.62
C TRP A 292 -1.21 86.93 57.59
N LEU A 293 -0.13 86.83 56.81
CA LEU A 293 0.86 87.90 56.63
C LEU A 293 0.24 89.16 56.02
N GLN A 294 -0.59 89.02 54.98
CA GLN A 294 -1.31 90.15 54.39
C GLN A 294 -2.21 90.85 55.40
N LYS A 295 -2.88 90.09 56.28
CA LYS A 295 -3.67 90.67 57.37
C LYS A 295 -2.78 91.42 58.38
N GLN A 296 -1.62 90.87 58.75
CA GLN A 296 -0.68 91.58 59.63
C GLN A 296 -0.17 92.88 58.97
N LEU A 297 0.11 92.86 57.66
CA LEU A 297 0.50 94.04 56.91
C LEU A 297 -0.61 95.09 56.82
N SER A 298 -1.87 94.67 56.67
CA SER A 298 -3.01 95.61 56.66
C SER A 298 -3.29 96.20 58.04
N ASP A 299 -3.14 95.40 59.09
CA ASP A 299 -3.35 95.83 60.48
C ASP A 299 -2.19 96.74 60.98
N TYR A 300 -1.00 96.61 60.38
CA TYR A 300 0.16 97.44 60.67
C TYR A 300 0.05 98.82 59.99
N SER A 301 -0.25 99.85 60.79
CA SER A 301 -0.18 101.24 60.37
C SER A 301 1.13 101.88 60.84
N THR A 302 1.94 102.37 59.90
CA THR A 302 3.20 103.05 60.23
C THR A 302 2.89 104.34 60.98
N PRO A 303 3.35 104.49 62.25
CA PRO A 303 3.11 105.70 63.02
C PRO A 303 3.68 106.91 62.28
N PRO A 304 2.99 108.07 62.26
CA PRO A 304 3.50 109.26 61.60
C PRO A 304 4.88 109.64 62.15
N VAL A 305 5.83 110.05 61.31
CA VAL A 305 7.20 110.42 61.72
C VAL A 305 7.19 111.41 62.89
N MET A 306 6.21 112.31 62.94
CA MET A 306 6.03 113.25 64.03
C MET A 306 5.73 112.59 65.39
N SER A 307 5.00 111.48 65.44
CA SER A 307 4.79 110.76 66.70
C SER A 307 6.09 110.14 67.21
N TYR A 308 6.94 109.64 66.31
CA TYR A 308 8.29 109.15 66.65
C TYR A 308 9.21 110.27 67.13
N VAL A 309 9.17 111.44 66.48
CA VAL A 309 9.95 112.62 66.92
C VAL A 309 9.46 113.10 68.30
N GLN A 310 8.15 113.11 68.54
CA GLN A 310 7.58 113.48 69.84
C GLN A 310 7.98 112.50 70.94
N THR A 311 7.95 111.19 70.68
CA THR A 311 8.41 110.19 71.66
C THR A 311 9.92 110.28 71.88
N ALA A 312 10.73 110.52 70.83
CA ALA A 312 12.16 110.74 70.98
C ALA A 312 12.47 112.00 71.80
N MET A 313 11.76 113.10 71.56
CA MET A 313 11.87 114.31 72.38
C MET A 313 11.49 114.04 73.84
N ALA A 314 10.38 113.34 74.08
CA ALA A 314 9.97 112.94 75.43
C ALA A 314 11.04 112.08 76.12
N VAL A 315 11.68 111.15 75.41
CA VAL A 315 12.83 110.39 75.92
C VAL A 315 13.99 111.31 76.28
N THR A 316 14.38 112.23 75.42
CA THR A 316 15.48 113.17 75.73
C THR A 316 15.17 114.10 76.89
N ASP A 317 13.92 114.51 77.06
CA ASP A 317 13.50 115.35 78.18
C ASP A 317 13.43 114.55 79.49
N LEU A 318 12.99 113.29 79.43
CA LEU A 318 13.10 112.37 80.54
C LEU A 318 14.57 112.12 80.92
N GLU A 319 15.47 111.91 79.95
CA GLU A 319 16.91 111.76 80.20
C GLU A 319 17.52 113.01 80.85
N LYS A 320 17.13 114.22 80.40
CA LYS A 320 17.54 115.47 81.06
C LYS A 320 16.98 115.54 82.49
N SER A 321 15.74 115.13 82.70
CA SER A 321 15.13 115.12 84.04
C SER A 321 15.86 114.13 84.95
N ILE A 322 16.24 112.95 84.44
CA ILE A 322 17.05 111.95 85.16
C ILE A 322 18.40 112.55 85.53
N LYS A 323 19.10 113.20 84.59
CA LYS A 323 20.38 113.88 84.88
C LYS A 323 20.23 115.02 85.89
N ALA A 324 19.12 115.76 85.86
CA ALA A 324 18.85 116.81 86.84
C ALA A 324 18.55 116.23 88.23
N TRP A 325 17.79 115.13 88.31
CA TRP A 325 17.55 114.41 89.56
C TRP A 325 18.82 113.75 90.09
N GLN A 326 19.69 113.22 89.23
CA GLN A 326 21.01 112.73 89.60
C GLN A 326 21.87 113.84 90.19
N ARG A 327 21.93 115.03 89.56
CA ARG A 327 22.65 116.18 90.15
C ARG A 327 22.04 116.65 91.47
N ARG A 328 20.71 116.61 91.63
CA ARG A 328 20.07 116.94 92.91
C ARG A 328 20.39 115.91 93.98
N ALA A 329 20.47 114.63 93.61
CA ALA A 329 20.93 113.58 94.51
C ALA A 329 22.39 113.78 94.89
N GLU A 330 23.28 114.07 93.94
CA GLU A 330 24.69 114.40 94.20
C GLU A 330 24.84 115.65 95.09
N ILE A 331 24.05 116.72 94.89
CA ILE A 331 24.05 117.91 95.74
C ILE A 331 23.51 117.59 97.14
N ALA A 332 22.47 116.75 97.24
CA ALA A 332 21.97 116.29 98.53
C ALA A 332 23.05 115.48 99.27
N GLU A 333 23.72 114.54 98.60
CA GLU A 333 24.83 113.75 99.14
C GLU A 333 26.02 114.62 99.57
N VAL A 334 26.39 115.66 98.81
CA VAL A 334 27.46 116.61 99.17
C VAL A 334 27.04 117.55 100.30
N SER A 335 25.77 117.98 100.37
CA SER A 335 25.25 118.82 101.47
C SER A 335 25.05 118.06 102.77
N GLU A 336 24.79 116.75 102.70
CA GLU A 336 24.79 115.83 103.84
C GLU A 336 26.24 115.62 104.31
N ALA A 337 27.21 115.48 103.39
CA ALA A 337 28.63 115.40 103.69
C ALA A 337 29.27 116.71 104.23
N GLU A 338 28.75 117.90 103.86
CA GLU A 338 29.23 119.20 104.38
C GLU A 338 28.62 119.58 105.74
N LEU A 339 27.44 119.05 106.09
CA LEU A 339 26.84 119.23 107.43
C LEU A 339 27.37 118.23 108.46
N ASP A 340 27.87 117.07 108.05
CA ASP A 340 28.60 116.15 108.91
C ASP A 340 30.05 116.61 109.23
N ALA A 341 30.59 117.60 108.49
CA ALA A 341 31.95 118.13 108.69
C ALA A 341 32.03 119.34 109.65
N CYS A 342 30.91 119.92 110.09
CA CYS A 342 30.85 121.03 111.07
C CYS A 342 30.33 120.59 112.45
N GLY A 343 30.36 119.28 112.71
CA GLY A 343 30.21 118.69 114.04
C GLY A 343 31.53 118.08 114.52
N THR A 344 32.48 118.90 114.97
CA THR A 344 33.48 118.56 115.99
C THR A 344 34.23 119.79 116.50
#